data_AF-A0A2G9M1D3-F1
#
_entry.id   AF-A0A2G9M1D3-F1
#
_cell.length_a   1.000
_cell.length_b   1.000
_cell.length_c   1.000
_cell.angle_alpha   90.00
_cell.angle_beta   90.00
_cell.angle_gamma   90.00
#
_symmetry.space_group_name_H-M   'P 1'
#
loop_
_entity.id
_entity.type
_entity.pdbx_description
1 polymer ?
#
loop_
_entity_poly.entity_id
_entity_poly.type
_entity_poly.pdbx_seq_one_letter_code
_entity_poly.pdbx_strand_id
1 'polypeptide(L)'
;MKLYELNRLMEDQPYLAERINEFIKTGIINKQKGSEGEVRGHLEKASHNLNFIKDNIKLGYLDWAITGCYYASYHAALALTLTKSYFSKNHLATLCILIKEFYKRGLTKEDV
;
A
#
# COMPACT_ATOMS: atom_id res chain seq x y z
N MET A 1 -12.15 -6.23 -4.66
CA MET A 1 -11.26 -7.11 -5.44
C MET A 1 -11.55 -8.54 -5.02
N LYS A 2 -11.73 -9.44 -5.98
CA LYS A 2 -11.97 -10.86 -5.70
C LYS A 2 -10.62 -11.59 -5.48
N LEU A 3 -10.62 -12.70 -4.74
CA LEU A 3 -9.40 -13.48 -4.48
C LEU A 3 -8.69 -13.92 -5.78
N TYR A 4 -9.46 -14.35 -6.78
CA TYR A 4 -8.93 -14.70 -8.10
C TYR A 4 -8.15 -13.54 -8.75
N GLU A 5 -8.65 -12.31 -8.64
CA GLU A 5 -7.98 -11.14 -9.22
C GLU A 5 -6.67 -10.83 -8.49
N LEU A 6 -6.65 -10.98 -7.16
CA LEU A 6 -5.43 -10.81 -6.36
C LEU A 6 -4.37 -11.85 -6.74
N ASN A 7 -4.75 -13.13 -6.81
CA ASN A 7 -3.82 -14.19 -7.19
C ASN A 7 -3.24 -13.92 -8.58
N ARG A 8 -4.09 -13.51 -9.53
CA ARG A 8 -3.63 -13.14 -10.87
C ARG A 8 -2.64 -11.97 -10.83
N LEU A 9 -2.88 -10.92 -10.04
CA LEU A 9 -1.92 -9.82 -9.89
C LEU A 9 -0.56 -10.28 -9.31
N MET A 10 -0.54 -11.29 -8.45
CA MET A 10 0.70 -11.81 -7.84
C MET A 10 1.44 -12.81 -8.73
N GLU A 11 0.72 -13.59 -9.53
CA GLU A 11 1.24 -14.72 -10.30
C GLU A 11 1.47 -14.41 -11.80
N ASP A 12 0.74 -13.46 -12.37
CA ASP A 12 0.81 -13.08 -13.78
C ASP A 12 1.49 -11.72 -13.92
N GLN A 13 2.81 -11.73 -14.13
CA GLN A 13 3.63 -10.51 -14.24
C GLN A 13 3.24 -9.64 -15.45
N PRO A 14 2.96 -10.20 -16.65
CA PRO A 14 2.38 -9.43 -17.75
C PRO A 14 1.09 -8.71 -17.37
N TYR A 15 0.15 -9.40 -16.71
CA TYR A 15 -1.11 -8.78 -16.27
C TYR A 15 -0.88 -7.66 -15.25
N LEU A 16 -0.01 -7.87 -14.25
CA LEU A 16 0.36 -6.82 -13.30
C LEU A 16 0.93 -5.58 -14.01
N ALA A 17 1.83 -5.80 -14.97
CA ALA A 17 2.46 -4.73 -15.74
C ALA A 17 1.44 -3.94 -16.57
N GLU A 18 0.51 -4.63 -17.23
CA GLU A 18 -0.61 -4.01 -17.97
C GLU A 18 -1.43 -3.10 -17.05
N ARG A 19 -1.86 -3.60 -15.89
CA ARG A 19 -2.65 -2.84 -14.92
C ARG A 19 -1.91 -1.59 -14.40
N ILE A 20 -0.61 -1.70 -14.13
CA ILE A 20 0.19 -0.55 -13.72
C ILE A 20 0.28 0.48 -14.86
N ASN A 21 0.47 0.05 -16.10
CA ASN A 21 0.53 0.94 -17.26
C ASN A 21 -0.80 1.67 -17.49
N GLU A 22 -1.94 1.01 -17.30
CA GLU A 22 -3.26 1.65 -17.34
C GLU A 22 -3.40 2.75 -16.27
N PHE A 23 -2.93 2.48 -15.05
CA PHE A 23 -2.95 3.47 -13.98
C PHE A 23 -2.00 4.65 -14.25
N ILE A 24 -0.86 4.42 -14.90
CA ILE A 24 0.03 5.50 -15.33
C ILE A 24 -0.64 6.34 -16.42
N LYS A 25 -1.21 5.68 -17.45
CA LYS A 25 -1.90 6.37 -18.56
C LYS A 25 -3.06 7.25 -18.08
N THR A 26 -3.76 6.81 -17.05
CA THR A 26 -4.90 7.54 -16.46
C THR A 26 -4.49 8.53 -15.36
N GLY A 27 -3.20 8.65 -15.04
CA GLY A 27 -2.68 9.57 -14.02
C GLY A 27 -3.04 9.18 -12.58
N ILE A 28 -3.45 7.93 -12.36
CA ILE A 28 -3.67 7.34 -11.03
C ILE A 28 -2.32 7.01 -10.38
N ILE A 29 -1.33 6.57 -11.17
CA ILE A 29 0.06 6.45 -10.78
C ILE A 29 0.87 7.55 -11.47
N ASN A 30 1.63 8.31 -10.69
CA ASN A 30 2.62 9.25 -11.20
C ASN A 30 4.02 8.76 -10.82
N LYS A 31 4.94 8.75 -11.79
CA LYS A 31 6.35 8.49 -11.50
C LYS A 31 7.00 9.81 -11.09
N GLN A 32 7.26 9.95 -9.79
CA GLN A 32 7.93 11.11 -9.21
C GLN A 32 8.77 10.65 -8.03
N LYS A 33 9.95 11.23 -7.86
CA LYS A 33 10.75 10.98 -6.66
C LYS A 33 10.03 11.63 -5.48
N GLY A 34 9.66 10.83 -4.49
CA GLY A 34 9.10 11.36 -3.25
C GLY A 34 10.14 12.16 -2.48
N SER A 35 9.74 13.31 -1.95
CA SER A 35 10.54 14.06 -0.99
C SER A 35 10.55 13.35 0.37
N GLU A 36 11.59 13.58 1.17
CA GLU A 36 11.65 13.09 2.55
C GLU A 36 10.45 13.58 3.39
N GLY A 37 9.97 14.80 3.11
CA GLY A 37 8.80 15.38 3.75
C GLY A 37 7.51 14.60 3.45
N GLU A 38 7.29 14.18 2.20
CA GLU A 38 6.12 13.38 1.82
C GLU A 38 6.14 11.99 2.46
N VAL A 39 7.30 11.32 2.44
CA VAL A 39 7.48 10.01 3.08
C VAL A 39 7.18 10.12 4.57
N ARG A 40 7.78 11.10 5.25
CA ARG A 40 7.57 11.34 6.68
C ARG A 40 6.12 11.69 7.00
N GLY A 41 5.48 12.55 6.20
CA GLY A 41 4.07 12.91 6.40
C GLY A 41 3.13 11.70 6.32
N HIS A 42 3.41 10.73 5.45
CA HIS A 42 2.65 9.48 5.42
C HIS A 42 2.92 8.60 6.66
N LEU A 43 4.16 8.48 7.13
CA LEU A 43 4.49 7.73 8.35
C LEU A 43 3.86 8.36 9.62
N GLU A 44 3.83 9.70 9.69
CA GLU A 44 3.18 10.44 10.76
C GLU A 44 1.66 10.18 10.76
N LYS A 45 1.00 10.19 9.59
CA LYS A 45 -0.42 9.81 9.46
C LYS A 45 -0.68 8.37 9.86
N ALA A 46 0.19 7.43 9.47
CA ALA A 46 0.07 6.04 9.86
C ALA A 46 0.14 5.90 11.40
N SER A 47 1.12 6.56 12.03
CA SER A 47 1.29 6.58 13.48
C SER A 47 0.11 7.22 14.21
N HIS A 48 -0.43 8.32 13.66
CA HIS A 48 -1.61 8.98 14.20
C HIS A 48 -2.83 8.05 14.20
N ASN A 49 -3.10 7.37 13.08
CA ASN A 49 -4.18 6.38 13.00
C ASN A 49 -3.99 5.25 14.01
N LEU A 50 -2.75 4.72 14.17
CA LEU A 50 -2.45 3.69 15.16
C LEU A 50 -2.65 4.17 16.61
N ASN A 51 -2.43 5.44 16.90
CA ASN A 51 -2.71 5.98 18.22
C ASN A 51 -4.22 6.14 18.44
N PHE A 52 -4.96 6.63 17.45
CA PHE A 52 -6.42 6.75 17.50
C PHE A 52 -7.11 5.40 17.77
N ILE A 53 -6.68 4.31 17.13
CA ILE A 53 -7.32 2.99 17.32
C ILE A 53 -7.11 2.40 18.71
N LYS A 54 -6.03 2.77 19.44
CA LYS A 54 -5.76 2.23 20.78
C LYS A 54 -6.92 2.50 21.74
N ASP A 55 -7.54 3.67 21.63
CA ASP A 55 -8.66 4.04 22.48
C ASP A 55 -9.98 3.46 21.94
N ASN A 56 -10.15 3.36 20.62
CA ASN A 56 -11.31 2.70 20.02
C ASN A 56 -11.41 1.22 20.41
N ILE A 57 -10.28 0.51 20.47
CA ILE A 57 -10.24 -0.90 20.92
C ILE A 57 -10.72 -0.99 22.37
N LYS A 58 -10.25 -0.11 23.26
CA LYS A 58 -10.67 -0.10 24.67
C LYS A 58 -12.17 0.20 24.83
N LEU A 59 -12.71 1.05 23.98
CA LEU A 59 -14.12 1.43 23.97
C LEU A 59 -15.03 0.40 23.29
N GLY A 60 -14.47 -0.65 22.67
CA GLY A 60 -15.22 -1.70 22.00
C GLY A 60 -15.65 -1.37 20.56
N TYR A 61 -15.21 -0.24 19.99
CA TYR A 61 -15.48 0.16 18.60
C TYR A 61 -14.52 -0.56 17.63
N LEU A 62 -14.68 -1.88 17.51
CA LEU A 62 -13.76 -2.74 16.77
C LEU A 62 -13.82 -2.54 15.25
N ASP A 63 -14.97 -2.17 14.71
CA ASP A 63 -15.16 -1.77 13.30
C ASP A 63 -14.31 -0.56 12.94
N TRP A 64 -14.30 0.45 13.81
CA TRP A 64 -13.46 1.64 13.69
C TRP A 64 -11.99 1.33 13.92
N ALA A 65 -11.67 0.41 14.83
CA ALA A 65 -10.30 -0.05 15.04
C ALA A 65 -9.74 -0.73 13.78
N ILE A 66 -10.50 -1.64 13.15
CA ILE A 66 -10.08 -2.30 11.90
C ILE A 66 -9.92 -1.29 10.77
N THR A 67 -10.85 -0.34 10.64
CA THR A 67 -10.78 0.74 9.65
C THR A 67 -9.52 1.60 9.85
N GLY A 68 -9.21 1.96 11.10
CA GLY A 68 -8.00 2.73 11.41
C GLY A 68 -6.71 1.95 11.13
N CYS A 69 -6.66 0.65 11.44
CA CYS A 69 -5.56 -0.24 11.05
C CYS A 69 -5.34 -0.25 9.53
N TYR A 70 -6.43 -0.39 8.76
CA TYR A 70 -6.36 -0.38 7.30
C TYR A 70 -5.74 0.92 6.76
N TYR A 71 -6.19 2.08 7.24
CA TYR A 71 -5.63 3.37 6.81
C TYR A 71 -4.21 3.61 7.32
N ALA A 72 -3.83 3.06 8.47
CA ALA A 72 -2.45 3.08 8.92
C ALA A 72 -1.54 2.29 7.96
N SER A 73 -1.91 1.06 7.62
CA SER A 73 -1.18 0.25 6.64
C SER A 73 -1.16 0.90 5.26
N TYR A 74 -2.25 1.52 4.83
CA TYR A 74 -2.31 2.23 3.55
C TYR A 74 -1.34 3.41 3.50
N HIS A 75 -1.25 4.21 4.57
CA HIS A 75 -0.28 5.31 4.61
C HIS A 75 1.16 4.81 4.67
N ALA A 76 1.44 3.75 5.43
CA ALA A 76 2.76 3.11 5.40
C ALA A 76 3.11 2.59 3.98
N ALA A 77 2.14 2.01 3.27
CA ALA A 77 2.32 1.59 1.89
C ALA A 77 2.62 2.75 0.95
N LEU A 78 1.90 3.87 1.05
CA LEU A 78 2.19 5.08 0.26
C LEU A 78 3.59 5.63 0.52
N ALA A 79 4.03 5.67 1.79
CA ALA A 79 5.40 6.03 2.14
C ALA A 79 6.41 5.10 1.46
N LEU A 80 6.16 3.80 1.47
CA LEU A 80 7.02 2.80 0.87
C LEU A 80 7.07 2.91 -0.67
N THR A 81 5.93 3.11 -1.35
CA THR A 81 5.92 3.27 -2.81
C THR A 81 6.66 4.52 -3.29
N LEU A 82 6.65 5.59 -2.48
CA LEU A 82 7.41 6.81 -2.77
C LEU A 82 8.93 6.57 -2.79
N THR A 83 9.44 5.63 -1.98
CA THR A 83 10.87 5.24 -2.01
C THR A 83 11.28 4.62 -3.35
N LYS A 84 10.31 4.12 -4.12
CA LYS A 84 10.47 3.59 -5.49
C LYS A 84 10.05 4.58 -6.55
N SER A 85 9.88 5.85 -6.19
CA SER A 85 9.48 6.94 -7.08
C SER A 85 8.09 6.76 -7.71
N TYR A 86 7.17 6.11 -6.99
CA TYR A 86 5.76 6.04 -7.38
C TYR A 86 4.89 6.80 -6.37
N PHE A 87 4.11 7.72 -6.90
CA PHE A 87 2.96 8.30 -6.23
C PHE A 87 1.69 7.64 -6.76
N SER A 88 0.79 7.25 -5.86
CA SER A 88 -0.44 6.54 -6.17
C SER A 88 -1.64 7.24 -5.53
N LYS A 89 -2.74 7.36 -6.28
CA LYS A 89 -3.96 8.03 -5.83
C LYS A 89 -5.03 7.09 -5.26
N ASN A 90 -4.86 5.78 -5.37
CA ASN A 90 -5.85 4.83 -4.87
C ASN A 90 -5.24 3.53 -4.32
N HIS A 91 -6.06 2.76 -3.61
CA HIS A 91 -5.62 1.55 -2.93
C HIS A 91 -5.12 0.45 -3.87
N LEU A 92 -5.82 0.22 -4.99
CA LEU A 92 -5.46 -0.84 -5.93
C LEU A 92 -4.14 -0.55 -6.66
N ALA A 93 -3.92 0.69 -7.09
CA ALA A 93 -2.67 1.13 -7.69
C ALA A 93 -1.49 0.98 -6.71
N THR A 94 -1.70 1.37 -5.45
CA THR A 94 -0.71 1.18 -4.38
C THR A 94 -0.36 -0.28 -4.21
N LEU A 95 -1.37 -1.16 -4.17
CA LEU A 95 -1.15 -2.61 -4.08
C LEU A 95 -0.36 -3.16 -5.27
N CYS A 96 -0.70 -2.76 -6.51
CA CYS A 96 0.05 -3.20 -7.69
C CYS A 96 1.53 -2.80 -7.61
N ILE A 97 1.83 -1.58 -7.14
CA ILE A 97 3.22 -1.14 -6.95
C ILE A 97 3.90 -1.97 -5.86
N LEU A 98 3.23 -2.25 -4.74
CA LEU A 98 3.80 -3.11 -3.68
C LEU A 98 4.15 -4.50 -4.20
N ILE A 99 3.23 -5.12 -4.96
CA ILE A 99 3.48 -6.44 -5.56
C ILE A 99 4.67 -6.36 -6.52
N LYS A 100 4.73 -5.35 -7.37
CA LYS A 100 5.82 -5.21 -8.34
C LYS A 100 7.19 -5.01 -7.69
N GLU A 101 7.27 -4.15 -6.68
CA GLU A 101 8.54 -3.61 -6.19
C GLU A 101 9.06 -4.32 -4.92
N PHE A 102 8.17 -4.98 -4.16
CA PHE A 102 8.50 -5.51 -2.83
C PHE A 102 8.07 -6.96 -2.61
N TYR A 103 7.12 -7.49 -3.38
CA TYR A 103 6.74 -8.89 -3.27
C TYR A 103 7.74 -9.77 -4.03
N LYS A 104 8.52 -10.55 -3.28
CA LYS A 104 9.31 -11.65 -3.83
C LYS A 104 8.50 -12.94 -3.72
N ARG A 105 8.57 -13.79 -4.75
CA ARG A 105 7.92 -15.11 -4.70
C ARG A 105 8.63 -16.00 -3.68
N GLY A 106 7.93 -16.29 -2.59
CA GLY A 106 8.42 -17.13 -1.50
C GLY A 106 9.20 -16.35 -0.44
N LEU A 107 9.21 -16.89 0.77
CA LEU A 107 10.13 -16.49 1.83
C LEU A 107 11.41 -17.30 1.65
N THR A 108 12.55 -16.64 1.67
CA THR A 108 13.83 -17.32 1.81
C THR A 108 13.98 -17.84 3.23
N LYS A 109 14.94 -18.72 3.48
CA LYS A 109 15.27 -19.18 4.84
C LYS A 109 15.73 -18.03 5.77
N GLU A 110 16.10 -16.89 5.22
CA GLU A 110 16.52 -15.70 5.98
C GLU A 110 15.32 -14.82 6.36
N ASP A 111 14.15 -15.03 5.74
CA ASP A 111 12.92 -14.28 6.01
C ASP A 111 12.05 -14.92 7.11
N VAL A 112 12.45 -16.08 7.65
CA VAL A 112 11.76 -16.88 8.70
C VAL A 112 12.67 -17.08 9.90
#